data_AF-A0A7Z9WMK4-F1
#
_entry.id   AF-A0A7Z9WMK4-F1
#
_cell.length_a   1.000
_cell.length_b   1.000
_cell.length_c   1.000
_cell.angle_alpha   90.00
_cell.angle_beta   90.00
_cell.angle_gamma   90.00
#
_symmetry.space_group_name_H-M   'P 1'
#
loop_
_entity.id
_entity.type
_entity.pdbx_description
1 polymer ?
#
loop_
_entity_poly.entity_id
_entity_poly.type
_entity_poly.pdbx_seq_one_letter_code
_entity_poly.pdbx_strand_id
1 'polypeptide(L)'
;MVGRQGIVRGIELLLDTDIGDDIDDAWALAACISHPRIELVGVTTVHGDTEVRAALARLLLKRAHVEVEVAAGTRDALDRVVPLQRPCYADALG
;
A
#
# COMPACT_ATOMS: atom_id res chain seq x y z
N MET A 1 -28.17 30.52 -14.98
CA MET A 1 -28.42 29.32 -14.16
C MET A 1 -27.08 28.63 -13.97
N VAL A 2 -26.38 28.89 -12.87
CA VAL A 2 -25.08 28.25 -12.57
C VAL A 2 -25.41 26.85 -12.07
N GLY A 3 -25.15 25.84 -12.90
CA GLY A 3 -25.24 24.45 -12.48
C GLY A 3 -24.25 24.22 -11.36
N ARG A 4 -24.74 23.86 -10.17
CA ARG A 4 -23.91 23.28 -9.12
C ARG A 4 -23.28 22.02 -9.70
N GLN A 5 -22.02 22.11 -10.10
CA GLN A 5 -21.16 20.94 -10.28
C GLN A 5 -21.23 20.19 -8.95
N GLY A 6 -21.94 19.06 -8.92
CA GLY A 6 -21.95 18.18 -7.77
C GLY A 6 -20.51 17.73 -7.56
N ILE A 7 -19.93 18.13 -6.43
CA ILE A 7 -18.60 17.66 -6.02
C ILE A 7 -18.72 16.14 -5.89
N VAL A 8 -18.25 15.38 -6.88
CA VAL A 8 -18.00 13.96 -6.70
C VAL A 8 -16.82 13.91 -5.74
N ARG A 9 -17.07 13.84 -4.43
CA ARG A 9 -15.98 13.77 -3.46
C ARG A 9 -15.19 12.48 -3.72
N GLY A 10 -13.86 12.61 -3.76
CA GLY A 10 -12.96 11.47 -3.72
C GLY A 10 -13.22 10.63 -2.47
N ILE A 11 -12.88 9.35 -2.55
CA ILE A 11 -12.88 8.42 -1.44
C ILE A 11 -11.47 8.47 -0.86
N GLU A 12 -11.35 8.98 0.36
CA GLU A 12 -10.12 8.86 1.15
C GLU A 12 -9.91 7.40 1.52
N LEU A 13 -8.72 6.87 1.21
CA LEU A 13 -8.40 5.46 1.38
C LEU A 13 -7.05 5.28 2.08
N LEU A 14 -7.07 4.50 3.16
CA LEU A 14 -5.88 3.92 3.77
C LEU A 14 -5.76 2.47 3.26
N LEU A 15 -4.62 2.11 2.66
CA LEU A 15 -4.37 0.76 2.18
C LEU A 15 -3.54 -0.02 3.21
N ASP A 16 -4.10 -1.08 3.79
CA ASP A 16 -3.37 -2.04 4.61
C ASP A 16 -3.10 -3.30 3.77
N THR A 17 -1.84 -3.71 3.63
CA THR A 17 -1.43 -4.74 2.64
C THR A 17 -0.23 -5.56 3.12
N ASP A 18 -0.17 -6.82 2.72
CA ASP A 18 1.00 -7.68 2.84
C ASP A 18 1.81 -7.74 1.54
N ILE A 19 1.95 -6.61 0.84
CA ILE A 19 2.71 -6.50 -0.41
C ILE A 19 4.08 -7.17 -0.39
N GLY A 20 4.37 -7.97 -1.41
CA GLY A 20 5.72 -8.49 -1.69
C GLY A 20 5.85 -10.00 -1.88
N ASP A 21 4.80 -10.79 -1.64
CA ASP A 21 4.82 -12.24 -1.88
C ASP A 21 4.31 -12.63 -3.26
N ASP A 22 3.27 -11.93 -3.75
CA ASP A 22 2.76 -12.03 -5.11
C ASP A 22 2.40 -10.66 -5.70
N ILE A 23 1.84 -10.67 -6.91
CA ILE A 23 1.63 -9.47 -7.72
C ILE A 23 0.38 -8.66 -7.32
N ASP A 24 -0.58 -9.24 -6.61
CA ASP A 24 -1.92 -8.69 -6.50
C ASP A 24 -1.93 -7.40 -5.64
N ASP A 25 -1.14 -7.35 -4.58
CA ASP A 25 -0.96 -6.15 -3.75
C ASP A 25 -0.33 -4.98 -4.49
N ALA A 26 0.67 -5.26 -5.34
CA ALA A 26 1.30 -4.24 -6.16
C ALA A 26 0.29 -3.66 -7.18
N TRP A 27 -0.59 -4.50 -7.72
CA TRP A 27 -1.71 -4.07 -8.55
C TRP A 27 -2.75 -3.27 -7.77
N ALA A 28 -3.08 -3.67 -6.54
CA ALA A 28 -4.00 -2.92 -5.67
C ALA A 28 -3.47 -1.52 -5.38
N LEU A 29 -2.18 -1.40 -5.03
CA LEU A 29 -1.52 -0.10 -4.85
C LEU A 29 -1.54 0.74 -6.13
N ALA A 30 -1.21 0.14 -7.28
CA ALA A 30 -1.25 0.81 -8.58
C ALA A 30 -2.66 1.30 -8.94
N ALA A 31 -3.69 0.52 -8.63
CA ALA A 31 -5.09 0.90 -8.81
C ALA A 31 -5.48 2.08 -7.91
N CYS A 32 -5.06 2.06 -6.63
CA CYS A 32 -5.32 3.15 -5.69
C CYS A 32 -4.76 4.49 -6.19
N ILE A 33 -3.51 4.50 -6.68
CA ILE A 33 -2.86 5.73 -7.16
C ILE A 33 -3.36 6.19 -8.55
N SER A 34 -3.92 5.29 -9.35
CA SER A 34 -4.35 5.60 -10.73
C SER A 34 -5.83 5.97 -10.82
N HIS A 35 -6.64 5.61 -9.82
CA HIS A 35 -8.09 5.76 -9.90
C HIS A 35 -8.53 7.21 -9.59
N PRO A 36 -9.27 7.90 -10.49
CA PRO A 36 -9.55 9.34 -10.39
C PRO A 36 -10.47 9.74 -9.23
N ARG A 37 -11.04 8.77 -8.51
CA ARG A 37 -11.87 8.99 -7.33
C ARG A 37 -11.24 8.53 -6.03
N ILE A 38 -10.02 7.96 -6.05
CA ILE A 38 -9.34 7.52 -4.84
C ILE A 38 -8.32 8.59 -4.47
N GLU A 39 -8.36 9.00 -3.21
CA GLU A 39 -7.31 9.78 -2.56
C GLU A 39 -6.62 8.83 -1.58
N LEU A 40 -5.47 8.29 -2.00
CA LEU A 40 -4.67 7.42 -1.12
C LEU A 40 -4.03 8.30 -0.04
N VAL A 41 -4.46 8.16 1.20
CA VAL A 41 -3.98 9.00 2.32
C VAL A 41 -2.83 8.36 3.10
N GLY A 42 -2.60 7.06 2.91
CA GLY A 42 -1.56 6.31 3.61
C GLY A 42 -1.51 4.85 3.16
N VAL A 43 -0.39 4.19 3.45
CA VAL A 43 -0.23 2.74 3.33
C VAL A 43 0.28 2.19 4.66
N THR A 44 -0.31 1.11 5.14
CA THR A 44 0.24 0.29 6.23
C THR A 44 0.58 -1.09 5.72
N THR A 45 1.60 -1.72 6.31
CA THR A 45 1.96 -3.10 5.97
C THR A 45 1.78 -4.06 7.12
N VAL A 46 1.40 -5.29 6.81
CA VAL A 46 1.09 -6.33 7.81
C VAL A 46 1.77 -7.66 7.43
N HIS A 47 1.79 -8.60 8.37
CA HIS A 47 2.15 -10.01 8.17
C HIS A 47 3.65 -10.28 7.89
N GLY A 48 4.37 -10.83 8.88
CA GLY A 48 5.76 -11.27 8.70
C GLY A 48 6.77 -10.13 8.75
N ASP A 49 7.57 -9.94 7.70
CA ASP A 49 8.60 -8.88 7.65
C ASP A 49 8.03 -7.55 7.14
N THR A 50 7.25 -6.88 7.99
CA THR A 50 6.50 -5.65 7.63
C THR A 50 7.39 -4.48 7.22
N GLU A 51 8.63 -4.40 7.72
CA GLU A 51 9.59 -3.37 7.33
C GLU A 51 10.05 -3.56 5.89
N VAL A 52 10.36 -4.79 5.48
CA VAL A 52 10.69 -5.09 4.08
C VAL A 52 9.49 -4.82 3.18
N ARG A 53 8.27 -5.21 3.59
CA ARG A 53 7.05 -4.89 2.82
C ARG A 53 6.83 -3.37 2.70
N ALA A 54 7.05 -2.62 3.78
CA ALA A 54 6.93 -1.16 3.75
C ALA A 54 7.98 -0.55 2.80
N ALA A 55 9.21 -1.07 2.79
CA ALA A 55 10.23 -0.65 1.84
C ALA A 55 9.85 -0.93 0.39
N LEU A 56 9.21 -2.08 0.11
CA LEU A 56 8.68 -2.41 -1.23
C LEU A 56 7.56 -1.44 -1.65
N ALA A 57 6.60 -1.15 -0.76
CA ALA A 57 5.55 -0.15 -1.02
C ALA A 57 6.16 1.23 -1.32
N ARG A 58 7.13 1.68 -0.51
CA ARG A 58 7.86 2.95 -0.74
C ARG A 58 8.59 2.95 -2.07
N LEU A 59 9.23 1.85 -2.46
CA LEU A 59 9.92 1.72 -3.75
C LEU A 59 8.93 1.94 -4.90
N LEU A 60 7.77 1.28 -4.86
CA LEU A 60 6.74 1.41 -5.91
C LEU A 60 6.16 2.82 -5.97
N LEU A 61 5.78 3.40 -4.82
CA LEU A 61 5.27 4.78 -4.73
C LEU A 61 6.29 5.80 -5.27
N LYS A 62 7.56 5.64 -4.89
CA LYS A 62 8.66 6.48 -5.38
C LYS A 62 8.83 6.37 -6.90
N ARG A 63 8.70 5.18 -7.48
CA ARG A 63 8.77 4.96 -8.93
C ARG A 63 7.57 5.57 -9.66
N ALA A 64 6.42 5.66 -9.00
CA ALA A 64 5.23 6.32 -9.52
C ALA A 64 5.19 7.83 -9.25
N HIS A 65 6.21 8.40 -8.59
CA HIS A 65 6.25 9.81 -8.18
C HIS A 65 5.06 10.23 -7.30
N VAL A 66 4.62 9.32 -6.42
CA VAL A 66 3.54 9.56 -5.45
C VAL A 66 4.13 9.68 -4.05
N GLU A 67 3.86 10.79 -3.38
CA GLU A 67 4.26 11.04 -2.00
C GLU A 67 3.11 10.71 -1.05
N VAL A 68 3.19 9.54 -0.42
CA VAL A 68 2.22 9.04 0.57
C VAL A 68 2.99 8.41 1.71
N GLU A 69 2.51 8.62 2.94
CA GLU A 69 3.14 8.00 4.11
C GLU A 69 2.90 6.49 4.12
N VAL A 70 3.98 5.75 4.36
CA VAL A 70 3.95 4.31 4.53
C VAL A 70 4.41 4.01 5.95
N ALA A 71 3.70 3.16 6.68
CA ALA A 71 4.09 2.73 8.03
C ALA A 71 4.10 1.20 8.14
N ALA A 72 5.15 0.64 8.72
CA ALA A 72 5.19 -0.78 9.04
C ALA A 72 4.26 -1.07 10.22
N GLY A 73 3.32 -1.99 10.03
CA GLY A 73 2.39 -2.45 11.05
C GLY A 73 2.88 -3.69 11.78
N THR A 74 1.93 -4.44 12.35
CA THR A 74 2.24 -5.65 13.13
C THR A 74 2.76 -6.78 12.25
N ARG A 75 3.82 -7.43 12.73
CA ARG A 75 4.38 -8.66 12.15
C ARG A 75 3.53 -9.88 12.47
N ASP A 76 2.86 -9.84 13.62
CA ASP A 76 2.21 -10.97 14.25
C ASP A 76 0.80 -11.15 13.69
N ALA A 77 0.44 -12.40 13.39
CA ALA A 77 -0.96 -12.79 13.25
C ALA A 77 -1.66 -12.81 14.62
N LEU A 78 -2.98 -12.95 14.62
CA LEU A 78 -3.78 -12.91 15.85
C LEU A 78 -3.41 -14.03 16.84
N ASP A 79 -2.94 -15.17 16.34
CA ASP A 79 -2.44 -16.31 17.13
C ASP A 79 -1.00 -16.11 17.64
N ARG A 80 -0.39 -14.95 17.33
CA ARG A 80 1.00 -14.58 17.67
C ARG A 80 2.05 -15.45 17.01
N VAL A 81 1.69 -16.17 15.95
CA VAL A 81 2.65 -16.86 15.10
C VAL A 81 3.16 -15.87 14.06
N VAL A 82 4.47 -15.70 14.00
CA VAL A 82 5.13 -14.85 13.01
C VAL A 82 5.61 -15.73 11.86
N PRO A 83 5.15 -15.48 10.62
CA PRO A 83 5.72 -16.12 9.45
C PRO A 83 7.22 -15.79 9.35
N LEU A 84 8.04 -16.82 9.18
CA LEU A 84 9.49 -16.66 8.99
C LEU A 84 9.87 -16.35 7.54
N GLN A 85 8.91 -16.40 6.62
CA GLN A 85 9.14 -16.16 5.20
C GLN A 85 9.48 -14.69 4.96
N ARG A 86 10.61 -14.47 4.27
CA ARG A 86 10.96 -13.17 3.69
C ARG A 86 10.07 -12.92 2.47
N PRO A 87 9.55 -11.69 2.26
CA PRO A 87 8.77 -11.37 1.07
C PRO A 87 9.50 -11.77 -0.22
N CYS A 88 8.81 -12.46 -1.13
CA CYS A 88 9.38 -12.97 -2.38
C CYS A 88 10.14 -11.90 -3.19
N TYR A 89 9.64 -10.67 -3.21
CA TYR A 89 10.23 -9.57 -3.99
C TYR A 89 11.22 -8.71 -3.21
N ALA A 90 11.66 -9.14 -2.02
CA ALA A 90 12.59 -8.37 -1.20
C ALA A 90 13.92 -8.04 -1.90
N ASP A 91 14.36 -8.84 -2.87
CA ASP A 91 15.58 -8.60 -3.65
C ASP A 91 15.45 -7.38 -4.60
N ALA A 92 14.24 -6.85 -4.81
CA ALA A 92 14.04 -5.60 -5.55
C ALA A 92 14.58 -4.36 -4.82
N LEU A 93 14.92 -4.49 -3.53
CA LEU A 93 15.43 -3.40 -2.69
C LEU A 93 16.96 -3.18 -2.81
N GLY A 94 17.67 -4.05 -3.53
CA GLY A 94 19.14 -4.05 -3.65
C GLY A 94 19.80 -5.03 -2.70
#